data_AF-A0A2G6GYB6-F1
#
_entry.id   AF-A0A2G6GYB6-F1
#
_cell.length_a   1.000
_cell.length_b   1.000
_cell.length_c   1.000
_cell.angle_alpha   90.00
_cell.angle_beta   90.00
_cell.angle_gamma   90.00
#
_symmetry.space_group_name_H-M   'P 1'
#
loop_
_entity.id
_entity.type
_entity.pdbx_description
1 polymer ?
#
loop_
_entity_poly.entity_id
_entity_poly.type
_entity_poly.pdbx_seq_one_letter_code
_entity_poly.pdbx_strand_id
1 'polypeptide(L)'
;MKTTRIFAVILAMTLASCQKESAVQEKEEGRICLDIGLSLSIHESSSALKATTAIEDFRVIIFRSDGSEAMAFENASDMPDTLVLESGDYFVEAHSENDLPAAFENPYYHGISDVFSVTAGSMQQISLLCKLANTMVTVVYSDRLLAGFSESTTRVSSAEGSLTYTRDENRTGYFRPLPLEISVNLSRQVAGGGTENKTLNGSIPAPLANRHYEIRIDASTDEGNTIIQLAMDDEPIPLEVVEISDGGGPVSGGDIAYGELIITEIMANPDALPDSEGEWFEIYNTSERTIELQNLIIGRNDNDRHLVAEALQLPAGEHFVFNRSAEATAVSNCYNYASALQLPNSGANLSLFNAGTTENPGALIFALDYGADGFPSGTGASIALDPDHYNPVSALAGANWCTAISAYNTGDLGTPGSMNEQCQ
;
A
#
# COMPACT_ATOMS: atom_id res chain seq x y z
N MET A 1 25.83 -76.78 63.74
CA MET A 1 24.37 -76.63 63.87
C MET A 1 24.11 -75.65 65.02
N LYS A 2 23.56 -74.45 64.70
CA LYS A 2 22.82 -73.51 65.60
C LYS A 2 23.59 -72.97 66.84
N THR A 3 23.44 -71.74 67.31
CA THR A 3 22.29 -70.83 67.24
C THR A 3 22.70 -69.39 67.61
N THR A 4 22.02 -68.43 66.98
CA THR A 4 22.18 -66.98 67.12
C THR A 4 21.06 -66.39 68.00
N ARG A 5 21.36 -65.17 68.47
CA ARG A 5 20.71 -64.25 69.40
C ARG A 5 19.23 -63.90 69.16
N ILE A 6 18.62 -63.43 70.24
CA ILE A 6 17.28 -62.82 70.40
C ILE A 6 17.35 -61.31 70.12
N PHE A 7 16.34 -60.71 69.48
CA PHE A 7 15.78 -59.41 69.86
C PHE A 7 14.38 -59.18 69.25
N ALA A 8 13.60 -58.32 69.92
CA ALA A 8 12.14 -58.21 69.97
C ALA A 8 11.42 -57.59 68.75
N VAL A 9 10.10 -57.83 68.65
CA VAL A 9 9.18 -57.16 67.71
C VAL A 9 7.95 -56.66 68.46
N ILE A 10 7.65 -55.37 68.31
CA ILE A 10 6.42 -54.69 68.74
C ILE A 10 5.49 -54.57 67.52
N LEU A 11 4.24 -54.96 67.70
CA LEU A 11 3.18 -55.09 66.69
C LEU A 11 2.40 -53.78 66.55
N ALA A 12 2.38 -53.16 65.37
CA ALA A 12 1.56 -52.00 65.03
C ALA A 12 0.47 -52.41 64.02
N MET A 13 -0.79 -52.14 64.36
CA MET A 13 -1.99 -52.46 63.58
C MET A 13 -2.14 -51.54 62.35
N THR A 14 -2.55 -52.15 61.25
CA THR A 14 -2.88 -51.55 59.96
C THR A 14 -4.32 -51.03 59.93
N LEU A 15 -4.53 -49.83 59.38
CA LEU A 15 -5.80 -49.43 58.79
C LEU A 15 -5.52 -48.85 57.39
N ALA A 16 -6.04 -49.55 56.38
CA ALA A 16 -6.02 -49.14 54.99
C ALA A 16 -7.19 -48.17 54.73
N SER A 17 -6.89 -46.98 54.21
CA SER A 17 -7.87 -46.05 53.66
C SER A 17 -7.70 -46.05 52.14
N CYS A 18 -8.67 -46.60 51.41
CA CYS A 18 -8.79 -46.40 49.98
C CYS A 18 -9.42 -45.03 49.73
N GLN A 19 -8.63 -44.06 49.29
CA GLN A 19 -9.15 -42.82 48.73
C GLN A 19 -9.26 -42.98 47.22
N LYS A 20 -10.46 -42.74 46.71
CA LYS A 20 -10.83 -42.78 45.29
C LYS A 20 -10.11 -41.64 44.58
N GLU A 21 -9.05 -41.97 43.85
CA GLU A 21 -8.29 -41.05 43.02
C GLU A 21 -9.20 -40.58 41.88
N SER A 22 -9.78 -39.40 42.06
CA SER A 22 -10.37 -38.66 40.95
C SER A 22 -9.17 -38.04 40.26
N ALA A 23 -8.80 -38.54 39.08
CA ALA A 23 -7.80 -37.89 38.26
C ALA A 23 -8.28 -36.46 38.01
N VAL A 24 -7.72 -35.52 38.76
CA VAL A 24 -7.68 -34.12 38.35
C VAL A 24 -6.80 -34.18 37.12
N GLN A 25 -7.41 -34.04 35.95
CA GLN A 25 -6.67 -33.77 34.74
C GLN A 25 -6.04 -32.41 34.98
N GLU A 26 -4.83 -32.39 35.56
CA GLU A 26 -4.04 -31.17 35.68
C GLU A 26 -3.95 -30.64 34.25
N LYS A 27 -4.62 -29.52 34.00
CA LYS A 27 -4.47 -28.86 32.72
C LYS A 27 -2.99 -28.52 32.63
N GLU A 28 -2.33 -29.13 31.65
CA GLU A 28 -0.91 -28.92 31.46
C GLU A 28 -0.71 -27.46 31.06
N GLU A 29 -0.21 -26.63 31.97
CA GLU A 29 -0.05 -25.18 31.79
C GLU A 29 1.40 -24.83 31.40
N GLY A 30 1.54 -23.86 30.50
CA GLY A 30 2.81 -23.23 30.14
C GLY A 30 2.85 -21.77 30.59
N ARG A 31 4.05 -21.18 30.59
CA ARG A 31 4.26 -19.77 30.97
C ARG A 31 4.66 -18.96 29.75
N ILE A 32 4.15 -17.74 29.63
CA ILE A 32 4.58 -16.80 28.61
C ILE A 32 5.04 -15.49 29.23
N CYS A 33 6.08 -14.90 28.64
CA CYS A 33 6.55 -13.54 28.86
C CYS A 33 6.21 -12.74 27.60
N LEU A 34 5.38 -11.71 27.74
CA LEU A 34 4.97 -10.86 26.61
C LEU A 34 5.67 -9.50 26.74
N ASP A 35 6.40 -9.14 25.70
CA ASP A 35 7.04 -7.84 25.54
C ASP A 35 6.28 -7.05 24.47
N ILE A 36 5.63 -5.96 24.86
CA ILE A 36 4.85 -5.11 23.96
C ILE A 36 5.69 -3.89 23.62
N GLY A 37 6.11 -3.82 22.36
CA GLY A 37 6.85 -2.71 21.81
C GLY A 37 5.97 -1.82 20.94
N LEU A 38 6.27 -0.53 20.93
CA LEU A 38 5.81 0.39 19.88
C LEU A 38 6.88 0.49 18.81
N SER A 39 6.50 0.32 17.56
CA SER A 39 7.31 0.76 16.42
C SER A 39 6.62 1.94 15.79
N LEU A 40 7.15 3.12 16.13
CA LEU A 40 6.81 4.38 15.49
C LEU A 40 7.80 4.56 14.33
N SER A 41 7.55 3.87 13.22
CA SER A 41 8.18 4.20 11.94
C SER A 41 7.28 5.19 11.20
N ILE A 42 7.13 6.36 11.80
CA ILE A 42 6.47 7.50 11.17
C ILE A 42 7.57 8.20 10.37
N HIS A 43 7.58 7.99 9.05
CA HIS A 43 8.33 8.86 8.15
C HIS A 43 7.42 10.08 7.98
N GLU A 44 7.71 11.13 8.73
CA GLU A 44 7.02 12.41 8.67
C GLU A 44 8.03 13.50 8.32
N SER A 45 7.77 14.21 7.23
CA SER A 45 8.50 15.39 6.76
C SER A 45 8.41 16.57 7.73
N SER A 46 7.54 16.52 8.75
CA SER A 46 7.48 17.53 9.80
C SER A 46 7.28 16.92 11.20
N SER A 47 8.22 17.22 12.09
CA SER A 47 8.37 16.65 13.43
C SER A 47 7.33 17.17 14.44
N ALA A 48 6.03 16.96 14.18
CA ALA A 48 4.96 17.53 15.01
C ALA A 48 4.02 16.50 15.67
N LEU A 49 4.24 15.20 15.52
CA LEU A 49 3.49 14.24 16.34
C LEU A 49 4.11 14.04 17.72
N LYS A 50 3.33 14.38 18.74
CA LYS A 50 3.50 13.77 20.07
C LYS A 50 3.26 12.28 19.91
N ALA A 51 4.34 11.51 19.90
CA ALA A 51 4.27 10.10 20.22
C ALA A 51 3.48 9.96 21.53
N THR A 52 2.41 9.15 21.53
CA THR A 52 1.95 8.54 22.77
C THR A 52 3.08 7.60 23.18
N THR A 53 3.99 8.12 24.01
CA THR A 53 5.16 7.39 24.51
C THR A 53 4.79 6.39 25.61
N ALA A 54 3.51 6.30 25.98
CA ALA A 54 3.01 5.38 26.99
C ALA A 54 2.16 4.30 26.31
N ILE A 55 2.64 3.06 26.32
CA ILE A 55 1.83 1.85 26.06
C ILE A 55 0.82 1.57 27.18
N GLU A 56 0.79 2.40 28.22
CA GLU A 56 -0.04 2.23 29.41
C GLU A 56 -1.52 2.12 29.03
N ASP A 57 -2.00 2.89 28.05
CA ASP A 57 -3.40 2.89 27.61
C ASP A 57 -3.73 1.84 26.53
N PHE A 58 -2.89 0.81 26.35
CA PHE A 58 -3.15 -0.25 25.38
C PHE A 58 -3.95 -1.37 26.03
N ARG A 59 -5.07 -1.72 25.40
CA ARG A 59 -5.80 -2.94 25.70
C ARG A 59 -5.08 -4.12 25.05
N VAL A 60 -4.90 -5.19 25.81
CA VAL A 60 -4.19 -6.41 25.39
C VAL A 60 -5.14 -7.60 25.52
N ILE A 61 -5.30 -8.36 24.45
CA ILE A 61 -6.21 -9.51 24.41
C ILE A 61 -5.44 -10.71 23.87
N ILE A 62 -5.54 -11.83 24.57
CA ILE A 62 -4.93 -13.10 24.21
C ILE A 62 -6.06 -14.02 23.74
N PHE A 63 -5.96 -14.47 22.50
CA PHE A 63 -6.91 -15.38 21.88
C PHE A 63 -6.30 -16.76 21.73
N ARG A 64 -7.12 -17.80 21.85
CA ARG A 64 -6.79 -19.11 21.30
C ARG A 64 -6.83 -19.06 19.78
N SER A 65 -6.15 -20.00 19.12
CA SER A 65 -6.13 -20.10 17.66
C SER A 65 -7.50 -20.32 17.00
N ASP A 66 -8.51 -20.72 17.78
CA ASP A 66 -9.91 -20.82 17.34
C ASP A 66 -10.67 -19.48 17.42
N GLY A 67 -10.03 -18.40 17.85
CA GLY A 67 -10.59 -17.06 18.00
C GLY A 67 -11.31 -16.82 19.33
N SER A 68 -11.35 -17.79 20.24
CA SER A 68 -11.92 -17.57 21.57
C SER A 68 -10.98 -16.77 22.47
N GLU A 69 -11.53 -15.79 23.18
CA GLU A 69 -10.77 -15.01 24.16
C GLU A 69 -10.31 -15.91 25.32
N ALA A 70 -9.01 -15.92 25.58
CA ALA A 70 -8.41 -16.63 26.70
C ALA A 70 -8.19 -15.70 27.89
N MET A 71 -7.76 -14.46 27.65
CA MET A 71 -7.43 -13.48 28.67
C MET A 71 -7.43 -12.08 28.07
N ALA A 72 -7.78 -11.06 28.87
CA ALA A 72 -7.70 -9.66 28.46
C ALA A 72 -7.23 -8.77 29.62
N PHE A 73 -6.52 -7.69 29.27
CA PHE A 73 -6.07 -6.63 30.14
C PHE A 73 -6.49 -5.30 29.54
N GLU A 74 -7.16 -4.47 30.33
CA GLU A 74 -7.64 -3.15 29.86
C GLU A 74 -6.46 -2.20 29.60
N ASN A 75 -5.38 -2.33 30.38
CA ASN A 75 -4.14 -1.57 30.21
C ASN A 75 -2.95 -2.53 30.16
N ALA A 76 -1.98 -2.28 29.29
CA ALA A 76 -0.77 -3.09 29.21
C ALA A 76 0.04 -3.05 30.52
N SER A 77 -0.08 -1.96 31.29
CA SER A 77 0.53 -1.84 32.63
C SER A 77 -0.09 -2.77 33.67
N ASP A 78 -1.31 -3.25 33.45
CA ASP A 78 -1.97 -4.20 34.35
C ASP A 78 -1.51 -5.65 34.11
N MET A 79 -0.76 -5.89 33.03
CA MET A 79 -0.25 -7.21 32.69
C MET A 79 0.93 -7.61 33.59
N PRO A 80 0.90 -8.81 34.21
CA PRO A 80 2.04 -9.31 34.96
C PRO A 80 3.20 -9.72 34.04
N ASP A 81 4.44 -9.65 34.56
CA ASP A 81 5.67 -10.06 33.85
C ASP A 81 5.65 -11.49 33.29
N THR A 82 4.77 -12.35 33.82
CA THR A 82 4.59 -13.70 33.30
C THR A 82 3.13 -14.13 33.44
N LEU A 83 2.58 -14.60 32.33
CA LEU A 83 1.23 -15.14 32.25
C LEU A 83 1.28 -16.67 32.25
N VAL A 84 0.23 -17.29 32.79
CA VAL A 84 0.06 -18.74 32.80
C VAL A 84 -1.13 -19.06 31.92
N LEU A 85 -0.93 -19.91 30.92
CA LEU A 85 -1.94 -20.33 29.97
C LEU A 85 -1.95 -21.85 29.86
N GLU A 86 -3.11 -22.42 29.56
CA GLU A 86 -3.25 -23.84 29.23
C GLU A 86 -2.42 -24.17 27.98
N SER A 87 -1.97 -25.41 27.85
CA SER A 87 -1.29 -25.85 26.62
C SER A 87 -2.24 -25.72 25.43
N GLY A 88 -1.74 -25.13 24.35
CA GLY A 88 -2.52 -24.83 23.16
C GLY A 88 -1.88 -23.75 22.29
N ASP A 89 -2.54 -23.41 21.20
CA ASP A 89 -2.08 -22.38 20.26
C ASP A 89 -2.83 -21.07 20.50
N TYR A 90 -2.10 -19.96 20.48
CA TYR A 90 -2.58 -18.64 20.84
C TYR A 90 -2.02 -17.56 19.89
N PHE A 91 -2.69 -16.41 19.85
CA PHE A 91 -2.13 -15.17 19.34
C PHE A 91 -2.51 -14.02 20.27
N VAL A 92 -1.74 -12.93 20.24
CA VAL A 92 -2.01 -11.74 21.04
C VAL A 92 -2.33 -10.57 20.13
N GLU A 93 -3.34 -9.80 20.53
CA GLU A 93 -3.72 -8.52 19.95
C GLU A 93 -3.50 -7.42 21.00
N ALA A 94 -2.96 -6.28 20.58
CA ALA A 94 -2.93 -5.09 21.42
C ALA A 94 -3.30 -3.85 20.59
N HIS A 95 -4.09 -2.95 21.19
CA HIS A 95 -4.49 -1.72 20.56
C HIS A 95 -4.71 -0.57 21.55
N SER A 96 -4.61 0.67 21.08
CA SER A 96 -4.99 1.84 21.88
C SER A 96 -6.52 1.99 21.97
N GLU A 97 -7.05 2.65 23.01
CA GLU A 97 -8.51 2.78 23.21
C GLU A 97 -9.12 4.03 22.56
N ASN A 98 -8.79 4.29 21.29
CA ASN A 98 -9.23 5.49 20.58
C ASN A 98 -9.50 5.24 19.09
N ASP A 99 -9.98 4.05 18.73
CA ASP A 99 -10.35 3.72 17.36
C ASP A 99 -11.63 4.47 16.93
N LEU A 100 -11.43 5.60 16.26
CA LEU A 100 -12.49 6.41 15.68
C LEU A 100 -12.43 6.32 14.16
N PRO A 101 -13.59 6.27 13.46
CA PRO A 101 -13.62 6.20 11.99
C PRO A 101 -12.83 7.32 11.29
N ALA A 102 -12.94 8.54 11.84
CA ALA A 102 -12.15 9.70 11.44
C ALA A 102 -12.08 10.73 12.57
N ALA A 103 -10.87 11.20 12.93
CA ALA A 103 -10.68 12.23 13.96
C ALA A 103 -9.37 13.01 13.74
N PHE A 104 -9.34 14.29 14.13
CA PHE A 104 -8.10 15.08 14.15
C PHE A 104 -7.24 14.71 15.36
N GLU A 105 -5.92 14.67 15.19
CA GLU A 105 -4.93 14.43 16.28
C GLU A 105 -5.23 13.17 17.12
N ASN A 106 -5.75 12.12 16.50
CA ASN A 106 -6.17 10.90 17.17
C ASN A 106 -5.53 9.66 16.51
N PRO A 107 -4.23 9.41 16.75
CA PRO A 107 -3.56 8.22 16.25
C PRO A 107 -4.06 6.97 16.97
N TYR A 108 -4.49 5.97 16.23
CA TYR A 108 -4.86 4.64 16.69
C TYR A 108 -3.77 3.64 16.30
N TYR A 109 -3.33 2.86 17.28
CA TYR A 109 -2.28 1.87 17.13
C TYR A 109 -2.85 0.48 17.33
N HIS A 110 -2.37 -0.47 16.53
CA HIS A 110 -2.78 -1.87 16.58
C HIS A 110 -1.58 -2.77 16.26
N GLY A 111 -1.56 -3.94 16.89
CA GLY A 111 -0.61 -4.99 16.60
C GLY A 111 -1.24 -6.35 16.88
N ILE A 112 -0.93 -7.32 16.03
CA ILE A 112 -1.29 -8.73 16.20
C ILE A 112 -0.02 -9.56 16.04
N SER A 113 0.19 -10.53 16.93
CA SER A 113 1.31 -11.48 16.83
C SER A 113 1.00 -12.61 15.85
N ASP A 114 2.04 -13.28 15.36
CA ASP A 114 1.87 -14.62 14.79
C ASP A 114 1.30 -15.59 15.84
N VAL A 115 0.71 -16.69 15.37
CA VAL A 115 0.27 -17.78 16.25
C VAL A 115 1.48 -18.47 16.87
N PHE A 116 1.42 -18.72 18.18
CA PHE A 116 2.44 -19.43 18.94
C PHE A 116 1.83 -20.52 19.83
N SER A 117 2.62 -21.57 20.07
CA SER A 117 2.18 -22.73 20.86
C SER A 117 2.72 -22.67 22.29
N VAL A 118 1.82 -22.63 23.26
CA VAL A 118 2.12 -22.79 24.69
C VAL A 118 2.18 -24.28 25.01
N THR A 119 3.30 -24.72 25.59
CA THR A 119 3.49 -26.12 26.03
C THR A 119 3.75 -26.22 27.53
N ALA A 120 3.29 -27.32 28.13
CA ALA A 120 3.43 -27.66 29.53
C ALA A 120 4.84 -27.41 30.08
N GLY A 121 4.96 -26.62 31.16
CA GLY A 121 6.23 -26.39 31.85
C GLY A 121 7.29 -25.61 31.04
N SER A 122 6.96 -25.13 29.84
CA SER A 122 7.82 -24.27 29.04
C SER A 122 7.62 -22.78 29.38
N MET A 123 8.64 -21.97 29.09
CA MET A 123 8.55 -20.52 29.11
C MET A 123 8.84 -20.00 27.70
N GLN A 124 7.93 -19.18 27.16
CA GLN A 124 8.09 -18.56 25.84
C GLN A 124 8.11 -17.04 25.96
N GLN A 125 8.95 -16.39 25.16
CA GLN A 125 8.96 -14.93 25.03
C GLN A 125 8.31 -14.53 23.71
N ILE A 126 7.32 -13.64 23.76
CA ILE A 126 6.60 -13.11 22.61
C ILE A 126 6.87 -11.61 22.53
N SER A 127 7.28 -11.12 21.36
CA SER A 127 7.43 -9.69 21.10
C SER A 127 6.29 -9.24 20.19
N LEU A 128 5.43 -8.36 20.68
CA LEU A 128 4.32 -7.78 19.93
C LEU A 128 4.65 -6.35 19.54
N LEU A 129 4.60 -6.04 18.25
CA LEU A 129 4.91 -4.73 17.73
C LEU A 129 3.64 -4.02 17.26
N CYS A 130 3.23 -2.97 17.97
CA CYS A 130 2.10 -2.14 17.56
C CYS A 130 2.57 -1.02 16.61
N LYS A 131 1.82 -0.82 15.52
CA LYS A 131 2.06 0.21 14.49
C LYS A 131 0.83 1.12 14.35
N LEU A 132 1.01 2.28 13.73
CA LEU A 132 -0.12 3.16 13.42
C LEU A 132 -1.07 2.45 12.44
N ALA A 133 -2.29 2.20 12.87
CA ALA A 133 -3.30 1.49 12.08
C ALA A 133 -4.11 2.44 11.18
N ASN A 134 -4.04 3.74 11.45
CA ASN A 134 -4.68 4.75 10.61
C ASN A 134 -3.88 5.10 9.36
N THR A 135 -4.60 5.66 8.40
CA THR A 135 -4.07 6.56 7.39
C THR A 135 -4.10 8.00 7.90
N MET A 136 -3.01 8.74 7.71
CA MET A 136 -2.92 10.15 8.05
C MET A 136 -3.19 11.02 6.83
N VAL A 137 -3.91 12.12 7.02
CA VAL A 137 -4.25 13.08 5.98
C VAL A 137 -4.05 14.51 6.46
N THR A 138 -3.27 15.29 5.72
CA THR A 138 -3.22 16.76 5.86
C THR A 138 -3.75 17.40 4.58
N VAL A 139 -4.24 18.63 4.71
CA VAL A 139 -4.69 19.44 3.57
C VAL A 139 -3.92 20.75 3.57
N VAL A 140 -3.31 21.09 2.44
CA VAL A 140 -2.54 22.32 2.26
C VAL A 140 -3.15 23.11 1.12
N TYR A 141 -3.61 24.32 1.41
CA TYR A 141 -4.09 25.26 0.41
C TYR A 141 -2.95 26.14 -0.08
N SER A 142 -2.86 26.36 -1.39
CA SER A 142 -1.88 27.30 -1.95
C SER A 142 -2.16 28.75 -1.53
N ASP A 143 -1.10 29.56 -1.38
CA ASP A 143 -1.23 31.00 -1.09
C ASP A 143 -2.10 31.71 -2.15
N ARG A 144 -2.02 31.26 -3.41
CA ARG A 144 -2.82 31.76 -4.52
C ARG A 144 -4.31 31.51 -4.31
N LEU A 145 -4.69 30.29 -3.93
CA LEU A 145 -6.07 29.92 -3.63
C LEU A 145 -6.59 30.75 -2.45
N LEU A 146 -5.79 30.86 -1.39
CA LEU A 146 -6.15 31.62 -0.18
C LEU A 146 -6.35 33.12 -0.43
N ALA A 147 -5.70 33.67 -1.47
CA ALA A 147 -5.88 35.05 -1.93
C ALA A 147 -7.10 35.23 -2.85
N GLY A 148 -7.43 34.22 -3.66
CA GLY A 148 -8.51 34.27 -4.65
C GLY A 148 -9.90 33.92 -4.12
N PHE A 149 -9.96 33.10 -3.06
CA PHE A 149 -11.19 32.61 -2.46
C PHE A 149 -11.31 33.07 -1.00
N SER A 150 -12.47 33.60 -0.65
CA SER A 150 -12.76 34.02 0.73
C SER A 150 -13.00 32.82 1.64
N GLU A 151 -13.60 31.75 1.10
CA GLU A 151 -13.89 30.52 1.82
C GLU A 151 -13.29 29.32 1.07
N SER A 152 -12.62 28.44 1.81
CA SER A 152 -12.03 27.21 1.29
C SER A 152 -12.23 26.09 2.30
N THR A 153 -12.91 25.03 1.87
CA THR A 153 -13.18 23.86 2.71
C THR A 153 -12.92 22.59 1.92
N THR A 154 -12.31 21.61 2.56
CA THR A 154 -12.04 20.29 1.99
C THR A 154 -12.60 19.26 2.92
N ARG A 155 -13.55 18.49 2.42
CA ARG A 155 -14.11 17.35 3.14
C ARG A 155 -13.44 16.08 2.63
N VAL A 156 -12.78 15.37 3.53
CA VAL A 156 -12.26 14.03 3.28
C VAL A 156 -13.16 13.05 4.01
N SER A 157 -13.66 12.03 3.32
CA SER A 157 -14.63 11.09 3.88
C SER A 157 -14.43 9.66 3.42
N SER A 158 -14.60 8.73 4.34
CA SER A 158 -14.79 7.30 4.04
C SER A 158 -16.26 6.92 4.18
N ALA A 159 -16.56 5.63 4.02
CA ALA A 159 -17.88 5.07 4.33
C ALA A 159 -18.28 5.20 5.81
N GLU A 160 -17.33 5.40 6.73
CA GLU A 160 -17.56 5.36 8.18
C GLU A 160 -17.40 6.71 8.88
N GLY A 161 -16.69 7.67 8.27
CA GLY A 161 -16.37 8.94 8.92
C GLY A 161 -15.95 10.02 7.93
N SER A 162 -15.85 11.26 8.41
CA SER A 162 -15.36 12.38 7.60
C SER A 162 -14.77 13.49 8.45
N LEU A 163 -13.75 14.16 7.92
CA LEU A 163 -13.21 15.40 8.46
C LEU A 163 -13.35 16.53 7.44
N THR A 164 -13.50 17.75 7.94
CA THR A 164 -13.56 18.95 7.11
C THR A 164 -12.42 19.88 7.52
N TYR A 165 -11.53 20.14 6.57
CA TYR A 165 -10.39 21.03 6.70
C TYR A 165 -10.79 22.40 6.17
N THR A 166 -10.92 23.38 7.06
CA THR A 166 -11.09 24.78 6.67
C THR A 166 -9.74 25.38 6.27
N ARG A 167 -9.75 26.57 5.67
CA ARG A 167 -8.54 27.28 5.22
C ARG A 167 -7.42 27.45 6.27
N ASP A 168 -7.77 27.41 7.56
CA ASP A 168 -6.85 27.59 8.68
C ASP A 168 -6.64 26.29 9.49
N GLU A 169 -7.26 25.18 9.08
CA GLU A 169 -7.11 23.89 9.73
C GLU A 169 -5.80 23.22 9.31
N ASN A 170 -4.92 22.97 10.27
CA ASN A 170 -3.59 22.41 10.05
C ASN A 170 -3.36 21.08 10.78
N ARG A 171 -4.34 20.57 11.52
CA ARG A 171 -4.22 19.31 12.24
C ARG A 171 -4.23 18.13 11.28
N THR A 172 -3.39 17.14 11.57
CA THR A 172 -3.43 15.85 10.89
C THR A 172 -4.74 15.13 11.22
N GLY A 173 -5.45 14.72 10.18
CA GLY A 173 -6.62 13.85 10.29
C GLY A 173 -6.21 12.39 10.22
N TYR A 174 -6.78 11.58 11.10
CA TYR A 174 -6.57 10.15 11.16
C TYR A 174 -7.84 9.45 10.71
N PHE A 175 -7.72 8.62 9.69
CA PHE A 175 -8.81 7.83 9.13
C PHE A 175 -8.50 6.35 9.30
N ARG A 176 -9.55 5.53 9.47
CA ARG A 176 -9.40 4.10 9.17
C ARG A 176 -9.04 3.93 7.68
N PRO A 177 -8.22 2.93 7.30
CA PRO A 177 -7.72 2.74 5.94
C PRO A 177 -8.81 2.18 5.01
N LEU A 178 -9.85 2.97 4.80
CA LEU A 178 -10.97 2.73 3.90
C LEU A 178 -10.89 3.74 2.76
N PRO A 179 -11.44 3.44 1.56
CA PRO A 179 -11.44 4.37 0.43
C PRO A 179 -11.90 5.76 0.86
N LEU A 180 -11.11 6.79 0.52
CA LEU A 180 -11.37 8.18 0.88
C LEU A 180 -11.83 8.96 -0.35
N GLU A 181 -12.97 9.62 -0.22
CA GLU A 181 -13.49 10.62 -1.14
C GLU A 181 -13.15 12.01 -0.63
N ILE A 182 -12.63 12.85 -1.52
CA ILE A 182 -12.20 14.22 -1.25
C ILE A 182 -13.14 15.14 -2.02
N SER A 183 -13.79 16.07 -1.31
CA SER A 183 -14.65 17.10 -1.92
C SER A 183 -14.20 18.48 -1.43
N VAL A 184 -13.74 19.30 -2.36
CA VAL A 184 -13.28 20.67 -2.08
C VAL A 184 -14.38 21.64 -2.48
N ASN A 185 -14.73 22.56 -1.61
CA ASN A 185 -15.67 23.65 -1.89
C ASN A 185 -14.98 24.99 -1.64
N LEU A 186 -14.90 25.79 -2.70
CA LEU A 186 -14.30 27.12 -2.71
C LEU A 186 -15.38 28.15 -2.99
N SER A 187 -15.31 29.30 -2.33
CA SER A 187 -16.27 30.39 -2.56
C SER A 187 -15.61 31.76 -2.49
N ARG A 188 -16.02 32.65 -3.40
CA ARG A 188 -15.57 34.05 -3.46
C ARG A 188 -16.72 35.01 -3.75
N GLN A 189 -16.56 36.25 -3.29
CA GLN A 189 -17.44 37.35 -3.68
C GLN A 189 -16.98 37.95 -5.01
N VAL A 190 -17.90 38.12 -5.95
CA VAL A 190 -17.62 38.71 -7.27
C VAL A 190 -17.97 40.20 -7.30
N ALA A 191 -17.25 40.98 -8.10
CA ALA A 191 -17.52 42.40 -8.30
C ALA A 191 -18.94 42.60 -8.86
N GLY A 192 -19.88 42.99 -7.99
CA GLY A 192 -21.32 43.01 -8.28
C GLY A 192 -22.20 42.49 -7.15
N GLY A 193 -21.62 41.90 -6.09
CA GLY A 193 -22.34 41.43 -4.90
C GLY A 193 -22.90 40.01 -5.00
N GLY A 194 -22.46 39.24 -6.00
CA GLY A 194 -22.75 37.81 -6.13
C GLY A 194 -21.68 36.94 -5.47
N THR A 195 -22.00 35.67 -5.25
CA THR A 195 -21.05 34.65 -4.77
C THR A 195 -20.81 33.63 -5.87
N GLU A 196 -19.55 33.36 -6.16
CA GLU A 196 -19.13 32.28 -7.06
C GLU A 196 -18.62 31.11 -6.23
N ASN A 197 -19.09 29.90 -6.55
CA ASN A 197 -18.69 28.66 -5.89
C ASN A 197 -18.01 27.72 -6.89
N LYS A 198 -16.97 27.02 -6.45
CA LYS A 198 -16.30 25.97 -7.22
C LYS A 198 -16.20 24.71 -6.37
N THR A 199 -16.56 23.57 -6.96
CA THR A 199 -16.45 22.26 -6.31
C THR A 199 -15.47 21.38 -7.09
N LEU A 200 -14.61 20.68 -6.37
CA LEU A 200 -13.69 19.69 -6.91
C LEU A 200 -13.89 18.37 -6.20
N ASN A 201 -13.57 17.29 -6.88
CA ASN A 201 -13.56 15.97 -6.28
C ASN A 201 -12.24 15.26 -6.59
N GLY A 202 -11.81 14.40 -5.68
CA GLY A 202 -10.68 13.49 -5.83
C GLY A 202 -10.89 12.30 -4.92
N SER A 203 -10.04 11.28 -5.01
CA SER A 203 -10.14 10.12 -4.13
C SER A 203 -8.77 9.50 -3.85
N ILE A 204 -8.71 8.76 -2.74
CA ILE A 204 -7.63 7.84 -2.39
C ILE A 204 -8.29 6.46 -2.30
N PRO A 205 -8.26 5.64 -3.36
CA PRO A 205 -9.08 4.44 -3.45
C PRO A 205 -8.61 3.31 -2.52
N ALA A 206 -7.31 3.23 -2.24
CA ALA A 206 -6.71 2.22 -1.38
C ALA A 206 -5.67 2.85 -0.44
N PRO A 207 -6.12 3.63 0.56
CA PRO A 207 -5.20 4.25 1.51
C PRO A 207 -4.53 3.19 2.39
N LEU A 208 -3.22 3.29 2.56
CA LEU A 208 -2.45 2.37 3.39
C LEU A 208 -2.44 2.85 4.85
N ALA A 209 -2.52 1.90 5.78
CA ALA A 209 -2.23 2.16 7.19
C ALA A 209 -0.75 2.57 7.36
N ASN A 210 -0.44 3.32 8.41
CA ASN A 210 0.89 3.85 8.68
C ASN A 210 1.46 4.70 7.52
N ARG A 211 0.58 5.38 6.76
CA ARG A 211 0.97 6.24 5.65
C ARG A 211 0.34 7.61 5.80
N HIS A 212 1.13 8.65 5.49
CA HIS A 212 0.67 10.03 5.45
C HIS A 212 0.45 10.47 4.01
N TYR A 213 -0.76 10.97 3.74
CA TYR A 213 -1.16 11.61 2.50
C TYR A 213 -1.33 13.12 2.73
N GLU A 214 -0.57 13.93 2.02
CA GLU A 214 -0.76 15.37 2.00
C GLU A 214 -1.53 15.77 0.74
N ILE A 215 -2.73 16.29 0.94
CA ILE A 215 -3.61 16.78 -0.13
C ILE A 215 -3.27 18.25 -0.36
N ARG A 216 -2.62 18.57 -1.47
CA ARG A 216 -2.35 19.96 -1.86
C ARG A 216 -3.42 20.45 -2.83
N ILE A 217 -3.99 21.60 -2.52
CA ILE A 217 -5.10 22.19 -3.27
C ILE A 217 -4.67 23.55 -3.78
N ASP A 218 -4.70 23.68 -5.10
CA ASP A 218 -4.39 24.93 -5.77
C ASP A 218 -5.47 25.29 -6.78
N ALA A 219 -5.97 26.52 -6.70
CA ALA A 219 -7.08 27.04 -7.50
C ALA A 219 -6.85 28.52 -7.81
N SER A 220 -7.19 28.94 -9.04
CA SER A 220 -7.19 30.35 -9.45
C SER A 220 -8.59 30.87 -9.79
N THR A 221 -8.68 32.19 -9.86
CA THR A 221 -9.88 32.98 -10.11
C THR A 221 -10.15 33.32 -11.57
N ASP A 222 -9.17 33.08 -12.43
CA ASP A 222 -9.19 33.40 -13.85
C ASP A 222 -9.34 32.08 -14.60
N GLU A 223 -10.51 31.91 -15.22
CA GLU A 223 -11.00 30.78 -16.02
C GLU A 223 -10.15 29.48 -16.01
N GLY A 224 -10.57 28.48 -15.21
CA GLY A 224 -10.34 27.07 -15.54
C GLY A 224 -9.66 26.22 -14.46
N ASN A 225 -8.41 26.51 -14.08
CA ASN A 225 -7.57 25.47 -13.47
C ASN A 225 -7.73 25.30 -11.96
N THR A 226 -7.92 24.04 -11.55
CA THR A 226 -7.88 23.64 -10.16
C THR A 226 -7.38 22.22 -10.04
N ILE A 227 -6.34 22.03 -9.23
CA ILE A 227 -5.60 20.77 -9.14
C ILE A 227 -5.62 20.31 -7.69
N ILE A 228 -5.91 19.02 -7.50
CA ILE A 228 -5.71 18.31 -6.24
C ILE A 228 -4.48 17.41 -6.45
N GLN A 229 -3.42 17.63 -5.69
CA GLN A 229 -2.24 16.76 -5.69
C GLN A 229 -2.20 15.96 -4.39
N LEU A 230 -1.79 14.70 -4.49
CA LEU A 230 -1.60 13.81 -3.34
C LEU A 230 -0.11 13.53 -3.23
N ALA A 231 0.52 14.04 -2.16
CA ALA A 231 1.90 13.71 -1.80
C ALA A 231 1.92 12.68 -0.67
N MET A 232 3.00 11.89 -0.59
CA MET A 232 3.09 10.73 0.28
C MET A 232 4.47 10.65 0.94
N ASP A 233 4.54 10.33 2.23
CA ASP A 233 5.78 10.40 3.01
C ASP A 233 6.63 9.10 2.95
N ASP A 234 7.76 9.19 2.24
CA ASP A 234 8.96 8.34 2.31
C ASP A 234 10.11 9.21 1.78
N GLU A 235 11.00 9.72 2.63
CA GLU A 235 12.07 10.65 2.20
C GLU A 235 13.40 9.93 1.96
N PRO A 236 14.20 10.34 0.95
CA PRO A 236 14.45 11.74 0.62
C PRO A 236 13.89 12.18 -0.74
N ILE A 237 13.11 13.26 -0.71
CA ILE A 237 12.53 13.97 -1.87
C ILE A 237 13.63 14.33 -2.88
N PRO A 238 13.37 14.03 -4.16
CA PRO A 238 12.77 15.06 -5.01
C PRO A 238 11.40 14.62 -5.51
N LEU A 239 10.37 15.07 -4.81
CA LEU A 239 9.08 15.36 -5.40
C LEU A 239 9.25 16.55 -6.36
N GLU A 240 9.59 16.27 -7.62
CA GLU A 240 9.33 17.18 -8.72
C GLU A 240 7.92 16.90 -9.24
N VAL A 241 6.94 17.67 -8.77
CA VAL A 241 5.66 17.79 -9.47
C VAL A 241 5.64 19.14 -10.16
N VAL A 242 5.72 19.05 -11.49
CA VAL A 242 5.56 20.10 -12.47
C VAL A 242 4.09 20.56 -12.49
N GLU A 243 3.88 21.89 -12.52
CA GLU A 243 2.61 22.53 -12.88
C GLU A 243 2.21 22.18 -14.32
N ILE A 244 0.91 22.10 -14.68
CA ILE A 244 0.44 22.68 -15.97
C ILE A 244 -0.96 23.33 -15.84
N SER A 245 -1.00 24.56 -16.37
CA SER A 245 -2.12 25.46 -16.64
C SER A 245 -2.62 25.25 -18.08
N ASP A 246 -3.90 25.50 -18.41
CA ASP A 246 -4.30 25.77 -19.80
C ASP A 246 -4.51 27.29 -19.97
N GLY A 247 -3.77 28.04 -20.77
CA GLY A 247 -2.64 27.66 -21.63
C GLY A 247 -1.94 28.89 -22.20
N GLY A 248 -0.71 28.66 -22.70
CA GLY A 248 -0.17 29.50 -23.77
C GLY A 248 0.95 30.48 -23.44
N GLY A 249 1.96 30.04 -22.70
CA GLY A 249 3.33 30.55 -22.90
C GLY A 249 4.32 29.52 -22.36
N PRO A 250 5.12 28.92 -23.24
CA PRO A 250 5.20 27.46 -23.36
C PRO A 250 5.43 26.78 -22.01
N VAL A 251 4.46 26.01 -21.55
CA VAL A 251 4.83 24.65 -21.18
C VAL A 251 5.47 24.08 -22.43
N SER A 252 6.64 23.44 -22.30
CA SER A 252 7.02 22.47 -23.33
C SER A 252 5.74 21.69 -23.62
N GLY A 253 5.15 21.85 -24.82
CA GLY A 253 3.80 21.39 -25.13
C GLY A 253 3.72 19.86 -25.27
N GLY A 254 4.37 19.14 -24.36
CA GLY A 254 4.71 17.73 -24.44
C GLY A 254 4.69 16.98 -23.09
N ASP A 255 4.58 17.64 -21.93
CA ASP A 255 4.55 16.90 -20.66
C ASP A 255 3.24 16.10 -20.52
N ILE A 256 3.33 14.91 -19.93
CA ILE A 256 2.31 13.86 -19.86
C ILE A 256 1.81 13.77 -18.41
N ALA A 257 0.49 13.85 -18.21
CA ALA A 257 -0.11 13.77 -16.88
C ALA A 257 -0.23 12.33 -16.37
N TYR A 258 -0.37 12.17 -15.04
CA TYR A 258 -0.52 10.86 -14.43
C TYR A 258 -1.72 10.10 -15.02
N GLY A 259 -1.47 8.88 -15.47
CA GLY A 259 -2.46 7.99 -16.04
C GLY A 259 -2.86 8.28 -17.49
N GLU A 260 -2.32 9.33 -18.14
CA GLU A 260 -2.50 9.53 -19.59
C GLU A 260 -1.81 8.43 -20.41
N LEU A 261 -0.76 7.83 -19.85
CA LEU A 261 -0.21 6.55 -20.29
C LEU A 261 -0.38 5.54 -19.16
N ILE A 262 -0.79 4.32 -19.50
CA ILE A 262 -0.82 3.18 -18.57
C ILE A 262 -0.08 2.01 -19.19
N ILE A 263 0.41 1.07 -18.37
CA ILE A 263 0.95 -0.21 -18.85
C ILE A 263 -0.23 -1.18 -19.00
N THR A 264 -0.35 -1.83 -20.16
CA THR A 264 -1.48 -2.72 -20.50
C THR A 264 -1.08 -4.17 -20.67
N GLU A 265 0.16 -4.46 -21.04
CA GLU A 265 0.59 -5.83 -21.30
C GLU A 265 2.09 -5.99 -21.00
N ILE A 266 2.49 -7.13 -20.42
CA ILE A 266 3.88 -7.40 -20.03
C ILE A 266 4.25 -8.84 -20.38
N MET A 267 5.27 -9.02 -21.23
CA MET A 267 5.95 -10.29 -21.48
C MET A 267 7.28 -10.32 -20.73
N ALA A 268 7.27 -10.79 -19.48
CA ALA A 268 8.46 -10.91 -18.64
C ALA A 268 9.16 -12.27 -18.75
N ASN A 269 8.50 -13.30 -19.29
CA ASN A 269 9.00 -14.68 -19.30
C ASN A 269 8.64 -15.39 -20.62
N PRO A 270 9.21 -14.94 -21.76
CA PRO A 270 9.01 -15.58 -23.07
C PRO A 270 9.49 -17.04 -23.07
N ASP A 271 8.86 -17.91 -23.88
CA ASP A 271 9.31 -19.30 -24.11
C ASP A 271 9.99 -19.44 -25.47
N ALA A 272 9.50 -18.72 -26.48
CA ALA A 272 10.02 -18.79 -27.85
C ALA A 272 11.42 -18.17 -28.00
N LEU A 273 11.75 -17.19 -27.16
CA LEU A 273 13.03 -16.49 -27.13
C LEU A 273 13.55 -16.42 -25.68
N PRO A 274 14.87 -16.34 -25.45
CA PRO A 274 15.38 -16.13 -24.10
C PRO A 274 14.96 -14.75 -23.56
N ASP A 275 14.83 -14.61 -22.24
CA ASP A 275 14.51 -13.33 -21.57
C ASP A 275 15.43 -12.18 -22.02
N SER A 276 16.69 -12.49 -22.36
CA SER A 276 17.64 -11.50 -22.89
C SER A 276 17.30 -10.92 -24.27
N GLU A 277 16.27 -11.45 -24.94
CA GLU A 277 15.81 -11.05 -26.26
C GLU A 277 14.28 -10.84 -26.33
N GLY A 278 13.49 -11.76 -25.76
CA GLY A 278 12.04 -11.82 -25.93
C GLY A 278 11.19 -10.96 -25.00
N GLU A 279 11.79 -10.27 -24.02
CA GLU A 279 11.06 -9.41 -23.09
C GLU A 279 10.48 -8.17 -23.79
N TRP A 280 9.25 -7.80 -23.41
CA TRP A 280 8.63 -6.53 -23.80
C TRP A 280 7.51 -6.14 -22.84
N PHE A 281 7.13 -4.88 -22.85
CA PHE A 281 5.90 -4.39 -22.22
C PHE A 281 5.23 -3.36 -23.13
N GLU A 282 3.94 -3.14 -22.92
CA GLU A 282 3.12 -2.26 -23.73
C GLU A 282 2.51 -1.15 -22.89
N ILE A 283 2.43 0.03 -23.49
CA ILE A 283 1.68 1.16 -22.95
C ILE A 283 0.47 1.50 -23.82
N TYR A 284 -0.55 2.06 -23.20
CA TYR A 284 -1.75 2.59 -23.84
C TYR A 284 -1.96 4.06 -23.51
N ASN A 285 -2.33 4.84 -24.53
CA ASN A 285 -2.70 6.24 -24.35
C ASN A 285 -4.19 6.39 -24.02
N THR A 286 -4.50 6.66 -22.75
CA THR A 286 -5.86 6.84 -22.24
C THR A 286 -6.43 8.23 -22.52
N SER A 287 -5.58 9.17 -22.95
CA SER A 287 -5.97 10.56 -23.19
C SER A 287 -6.65 10.73 -24.56
N GLU A 288 -7.19 11.92 -24.81
CA GLU A 288 -7.80 12.30 -26.10
C GLU A 288 -6.80 12.96 -27.07
N ARG A 289 -5.50 13.03 -26.71
CA ARG A 289 -4.46 13.69 -27.52
C ARG A 289 -3.37 12.73 -27.95
N THR A 290 -2.70 13.06 -29.05
CA THR A 290 -1.42 12.40 -29.39
C THR A 290 -0.36 12.81 -28.38
N ILE A 291 0.35 11.81 -27.85
CA ILE A 291 1.46 11.99 -26.90
C ILE A 291 2.79 11.78 -27.65
N GLU A 292 3.75 12.69 -27.41
CA GLU A 292 5.12 12.54 -27.87
C GLU A 292 5.91 11.75 -26.81
N LEU A 293 6.52 10.63 -27.21
CA LEU A 293 7.28 9.76 -26.32
C LEU A 293 8.77 10.14 -26.27
N GLN A 294 9.23 11.11 -27.09
CA GLN A 294 10.59 11.60 -26.98
C GLN A 294 10.87 12.16 -25.58
N ASN A 295 11.98 11.73 -25.01
CA ASN A 295 12.44 12.02 -23.66
C ASN A 295 11.61 11.38 -22.53
N LEU A 296 10.66 10.50 -22.84
CA LEU A 296 10.06 9.64 -21.84
C LEU A 296 11.15 8.83 -21.14
N ILE A 297 11.10 8.75 -19.81
CA ILE A 297 11.97 7.86 -19.05
C ILE A 297 11.16 6.66 -18.61
N ILE A 298 11.56 5.48 -19.08
CA ILE A 298 11.02 4.21 -18.60
C ILE A 298 11.92 3.69 -17.49
N GLY A 299 11.32 3.15 -16.43
CA GLY A 299 12.03 2.71 -15.23
C GLY A 299 11.58 1.33 -14.79
N ARG A 300 12.51 0.61 -14.17
CA ARG A 300 12.28 -0.65 -13.48
C ARG A 300 12.94 -0.57 -12.10
N ASN A 301 12.12 -0.57 -11.05
CA ASN A 301 12.52 -0.22 -9.69
C ASN A 301 13.28 1.13 -9.67
N ASP A 302 14.13 1.35 -8.66
CA ASP A 302 14.68 2.69 -8.40
C ASP A 302 15.83 3.09 -9.33
N ASN A 303 16.61 2.13 -9.84
CA ASN A 303 17.91 2.40 -10.46
C ASN A 303 18.02 2.05 -11.94
N ASP A 304 17.20 1.13 -12.46
CA ASP A 304 17.27 0.76 -13.87
C ASP A 304 16.31 1.65 -14.65
N ARG A 305 16.87 2.60 -15.40
CA ARG A 305 16.10 3.58 -16.16
C ARG A 305 16.67 3.75 -17.56
N HIS A 306 15.80 4.07 -18.49
CA HIS A 306 16.15 4.26 -19.90
C HIS A 306 15.42 5.47 -20.47
N LEU A 307 16.17 6.31 -21.20
CA LEU A 307 15.65 7.49 -21.89
C LEU A 307 15.25 7.13 -23.32
N VAL A 308 13.99 7.39 -23.68
CA VAL A 308 13.50 7.27 -25.05
C VAL A 308 14.02 8.46 -25.87
N ALA A 309 15.10 8.27 -26.63
CA ALA A 309 15.74 9.36 -27.38
C ALA A 309 15.05 9.70 -28.71
N GLU A 310 14.19 8.81 -29.20
CA GLU A 310 13.56 8.92 -30.52
C GLU A 310 12.27 9.76 -30.47
N ALA A 311 12.02 10.53 -31.54
CA ALA A 311 10.77 11.24 -31.73
C ALA A 311 9.69 10.27 -32.21
N LEU A 312 8.79 9.91 -31.31
CA LEU A 312 7.80 8.86 -31.46
C LEU A 312 6.46 9.38 -30.99
N GLN A 313 5.45 9.26 -31.85
CA GLN A 313 4.11 9.73 -31.55
C GLN A 313 3.19 8.56 -31.25
N LEU A 314 2.48 8.66 -30.13
CA LEU A 314 1.44 7.74 -29.74
C LEU A 314 0.07 8.44 -29.81
N PRO A 315 -0.73 8.20 -30.86
CA PRO A 315 -2.06 8.79 -30.96
C PRO A 315 -2.98 8.39 -29.80
N ALA A 316 -4.06 9.15 -29.61
CA ALA A 316 -5.09 8.85 -28.62
C ALA A 316 -5.70 7.46 -28.85
N GLY A 317 -5.83 6.66 -27.79
CA GLY A 317 -6.42 5.32 -27.86
C GLY A 317 -5.57 4.27 -28.60
N GLU A 318 -4.29 4.56 -28.85
CA GLU A 318 -3.37 3.63 -29.49
C GLU A 318 -2.39 3.00 -28.49
N HIS A 319 -1.76 1.90 -28.91
CA HIS A 319 -0.85 1.10 -28.10
C HIS A 319 0.59 1.27 -28.62
N PHE A 320 1.57 1.16 -27.73
CA PHE A 320 2.99 1.25 -28.07
C PHE A 320 3.82 0.27 -27.28
N VAL A 321 4.70 -0.47 -27.97
CA VAL A 321 5.49 -1.54 -27.35
C VAL A 321 6.92 -1.10 -27.07
N PHE A 322 7.38 -1.33 -25.85
CA PHE A 322 8.79 -1.25 -25.47
C PHE A 322 9.37 -2.65 -25.44
N ASN A 323 10.35 -2.93 -26.30
CA ASN A 323 10.88 -4.28 -26.49
C ASN A 323 12.39 -4.36 -26.28
N ARG A 324 12.85 -5.52 -25.82
CA ARG A 324 14.27 -5.76 -25.56
C ARG A 324 15.07 -6.01 -26.84
N SER A 325 14.55 -6.77 -27.79
CA SER A 325 15.15 -6.99 -29.12
C SER A 325 14.12 -6.81 -30.24
N ALA A 326 14.57 -6.60 -31.48
CA ALA A 326 13.67 -6.48 -32.64
C ALA A 326 12.94 -7.81 -32.96
N GLU A 327 13.43 -8.92 -32.39
CA GLU A 327 12.86 -10.26 -32.52
C GLU A 327 11.74 -10.51 -31.50
N ALA A 328 11.67 -9.74 -30.41
CA ALA A 328 10.66 -9.88 -29.36
C ALA A 328 9.22 -9.76 -29.88
N THR A 329 9.01 -8.95 -30.91
CA THR A 329 7.72 -8.72 -31.58
C THR A 329 7.92 -8.11 -32.97
N ALA A 330 7.01 -8.38 -33.90
CA ALA A 330 7.05 -7.85 -35.27
C ALA A 330 6.23 -6.55 -35.45
N VAL A 331 5.71 -5.95 -34.37
CA VAL A 331 4.99 -4.68 -34.46
C VAL A 331 5.88 -3.54 -34.92
N SER A 332 5.30 -2.59 -35.66
CA SER A 332 6.03 -1.39 -36.13
C SER A 332 6.03 -0.24 -35.13
N ASN A 333 5.01 -0.18 -34.26
CA ASN A 333 4.87 0.86 -33.24
C ASN A 333 5.59 0.41 -31.97
N CYS A 334 6.92 0.34 -32.05
CA CYS A 334 7.75 -0.11 -30.94
C CYS A 334 9.04 0.69 -30.79
N TYR A 335 9.64 0.58 -29.61
CA TYR A 335 10.94 1.15 -29.28
C TYR A 335 11.82 0.14 -28.55
N ASN A 336 13.03 -0.04 -29.08
CA ASN A 336 13.99 -0.99 -28.54
C ASN A 336 14.84 -0.36 -27.41
N TYR A 337 14.70 -0.86 -26.18
CA TYR A 337 15.51 -0.41 -25.04
C TYR A 337 16.78 -1.26 -24.81
N ALA A 338 17.05 -2.23 -25.69
CA ALA A 338 18.18 -3.14 -25.60
C ALA A 338 18.33 -3.75 -24.19
N SER A 339 19.53 -3.70 -23.61
CA SER A 339 19.81 -4.26 -22.28
C SER A 339 19.59 -3.27 -21.13
N ALA A 340 18.95 -2.12 -21.36
CA ALA A 340 18.82 -1.07 -20.33
C ALA A 340 17.88 -1.49 -19.18
N LEU A 341 16.85 -2.27 -19.50
CA LEU A 341 15.94 -2.89 -18.53
C LEU A 341 16.00 -4.41 -18.69
N GLN A 342 15.69 -5.15 -17.61
CA GLN A 342 15.42 -6.59 -17.62
C GLN A 342 14.16 -6.82 -16.81
N LEU A 343 13.20 -7.58 -17.30
CA LEU A 343 11.90 -7.78 -16.65
C LEU A 343 11.92 -9.08 -15.83
N PRO A 344 12.07 -9.04 -14.50
CA PRO A 344 12.14 -10.27 -13.73
C PRO A 344 10.83 -11.05 -13.81
N ASN A 345 10.93 -12.36 -14.06
CA ASN A 345 9.79 -13.26 -14.26
C ASN A 345 8.92 -13.36 -12.99
N SER A 346 9.43 -12.91 -11.83
CA SER A 346 8.73 -12.83 -10.54
C SER A 346 8.01 -11.51 -10.28
N GLY A 347 8.17 -10.49 -11.12
CA GLY A 347 7.65 -9.15 -10.86
C GLY A 347 8.71 -8.08 -10.63
N ALA A 348 8.35 -6.84 -10.94
CA ALA A 348 9.07 -5.63 -10.59
C ALA A 348 8.13 -4.41 -10.66
N ASN A 349 8.55 -3.27 -10.10
CA ASN A 349 7.89 -2.01 -10.34
C ASN A 349 8.32 -1.46 -11.71
N LEU A 350 7.42 -1.36 -12.67
CA LEU A 350 7.62 -0.64 -13.92
C LEU A 350 7.03 0.76 -13.81
N SER A 351 7.79 1.76 -14.22
CA SER A 351 7.42 3.16 -14.11
C SER A 351 7.65 3.92 -15.41
N LEU A 352 6.79 4.90 -15.67
CA LEU A 352 6.86 5.86 -16.78
C LEU A 352 6.99 7.25 -16.18
N PHE A 353 7.96 8.03 -16.64
CA PHE A 353 8.20 9.40 -16.18
C PHE A 353 8.32 10.37 -17.35
N ASN A 354 7.98 11.62 -17.07
CA ASN A 354 8.26 12.74 -17.97
C ASN A 354 9.76 12.98 -18.18
N ALA A 355 10.04 13.86 -19.13
CA ALA A 355 11.40 14.30 -19.45
C ALA A 355 12.17 14.75 -18.20
N GLY A 356 13.40 14.26 -18.09
CA GLY A 356 14.34 14.50 -17.00
C GLY A 356 15.69 13.86 -17.32
N THR A 357 16.43 13.41 -16.31
CA THR A 357 17.58 12.51 -16.50
C THR A 357 17.30 11.14 -15.91
N THR A 358 18.08 10.12 -16.30
CA THR A 358 17.98 8.79 -15.69
C THR A 358 18.21 8.81 -14.18
N GLU A 359 19.00 9.74 -13.66
CA GLU A 359 19.25 9.89 -12.22
C GLU A 359 18.12 10.68 -11.54
N ASN A 360 17.57 11.70 -12.21
CA ASN A 360 16.49 12.54 -11.72
C ASN A 360 15.40 12.68 -12.79
N PRO A 361 14.50 11.70 -12.93
CA PRO A 361 13.42 11.72 -13.90
C PRO A 361 12.42 12.82 -13.54
N GLY A 362 11.66 13.28 -14.54
CA GLY A 362 10.58 14.23 -14.32
C GLY A 362 9.39 13.59 -13.60
N ALA A 363 8.27 14.30 -13.58
CA ALA A 363 7.05 13.86 -12.92
C ALA A 363 6.60 12.44 -13.36
N LEU A 364 6.19 11.62 -12.39
CA LEU A 364 5.67 10.27 -12.63
C LEU A 364 4.37 10.31 -13.45
N ILE A 365 4.31 9.50 -14.49
CA ILE A 365 3.15 9.31 -15.36
C ILE A 365 2.36 8.08 -14.92
N PHE A 366 3.02 6.95 -14.68
CA PHE A 366 2.36 5.73 -14.23
C PHE A 366 3.38 4.78 -13.62
N ALA A 367 2.97 3.99 -12.63
CA ALA A 367 3.80 2.94 -12.06
C ALA A 367 2.94 1.71 -11.75
N LEU A 368 3.48 0.52 -11.98
CA LEU A 368 2.82 -0.76 -11.80
C LEU A 368 3.80 -1.76 -11.19
N ASP A 369 3.45 -2.35 -10.06
CA ASP A 369 4.15 -3.54 -9.56
C ASP A 369 3.41 -4.79 -10.04
N TYR A 370 3.94 -5.41 -11.12
CA TYR A 370 3.35 -6.61 -11.70
C TYR A 370 3.72 -7.90 -10.95
N GLY A 371 4.49 -7.80 -9.86
CA GLY A 371 4.71 -8.89 -8.90
C GLY A 371 3.80 -8.84 -7.68
N ALA A 372 2.96 -7.81 -7.57
CA ALA A 372 2.06 -7.63 -6.44
C ALA A 372 0.96 -8.72 -6.39
N ASP A 373 0.30 -8.83 -5.23
CA ASP A 373 -0.75 -9.81 -5.01
C ASP A 373 -1.86 -9.71 -6.07
N GLY A 374 -2.21 -10.87 -6.64
CA GLY A 374 -3.30 -11.01 -7.61
C GLY A 374 -2.89 -10.89 -9.07
N PHE A 375 -1.65 -10.48 -9.39
CA PHE A 375 -1.18 -10.50 -10.78
C PHE A 375 -0.97 -11.96 -11.27
N PRO A 376 -1.33 -12.25 -12.53
CA PRO A 376 -1.04 -13.54 -13.13
C PRO A 376 0.46 -13.74 -13.34
N SER A 377 0.87 -14.99 -13.57
CA SER A 377 2.23 -15.33 -13.98
C SER A 377 2.20 -16.54 -14.92
N GLY A 378 3.21 -16.68 -15.77
CA GLY A 378 3.29 -17.75 -16.75
C GLY A 378 4.60 -17.73 -17.51
N THR A 379 4.86 -18.79 -18.28
CA THR A 379 5.96 -18.89 -19.25
C THR A 379 5.36 -18.92 -20.65
N GLY A 380 5.94 -18.16 -21.58
CA GLY A 380 5.48 -18.05 -22.96
C GLY A 380 4.15 -17.34 -23.15
N ALA A 381 3.70 -16.58 -22.13
CA ALA A 381 2.47 -15.79 -22.19
C ALA A 381 2.68 -14.48 -21.44
N SER A 382 2.25 -13.39 -22.05
CA SER A 382 2.16 -12.09 -21.39
C SER A 382 1.06 -12.08 -20.34
N ILE A 383 1.18 -11.16 -19.40
CA ILE A 383 0.06 -10.73 -18.57
C ILE A 383 -0.57 -9.52 -19.23
N ALA A 384 -1.90 -9.50 -19.32
CA ALA A 384 -2.67 -8.51 -20.04
C ALA A 384 -3.77 -7.95 -19.13
N LEU A 385 -3.88 -6.63 -19.09
CA LEU A 385 -4.97 -5.91 -18.43
C LEU A 385 -6.25 -6.13 -19.24
N ASP A 386 -7.36 -6.39 -18.55
CA ASP A 386 -8.67 -6.47 -19.20
C ASP A 386 -9.04 -5.11 -19.86
N PRO A 387 -9.45 -5.08 -21.15
CA PRO A 387 -9.89 -3.87 -21.85
C PRO A 387 -10.96 -3.03 -21.14
N ASP A 388 -11.87 -3.63 -20.37
CA ASP A 388 -12.89 -2.91 -19.59
C ASP A 388 -12.29 -2.12 -18.41
N HIS A 389 -11.01 -2.35 -18.13
CA HIS A 389 -10.25 -1.80 -17.01
C HIS A 389 -9.06 -0.93 -17.46
N TYR A 390 -9.05 -0.43 -18.71
CA TYR A 390 -8.04 0.49 -19.25
C TYR A 390 -8.09 1.91 -18.65
N ASN A 391 -7.81 1.99 -17.35
CA ASN A 391 -7.66 3.24 -16.61
C ASN A 391 -6.62 3.05 -15.52
N PRO A 392 -5.93 4.12 -15.08
CA PRO A 392 -4.79 4.01 -14.17
C PRO A 392 -5.15 3.39 -12.81
N VAL A 393 -6.38 3.53 -12.33
CA VAL A 393 -6.78 2.96 -11.02
C VAL A 393 -6.99 1.45 -11.13
N SER A 394 -7.71 1.01 -12.16
CA SER A 394 -8.05 -0.40 -12.33
C SER A 394 -6.83 -1.22 -12.76
N ALA A 395 -5.89 -0.62 -13.50
CA ALA A 395 -4.63 -1.24 -13.88
C ALA A 395 -3.74 -1.63 -12.69
N LEU A 396 -3.91 -1.00 -11.51
CA LEU A 396 -3.12 -1.33 -10.30
C LEU A 396 -3.62 -2.58 -9.56
N ALA A 397 -4.83 -3.06 -9.88
CA ALA A 397 -5.39 -4.24 -9.23
C ALA A 397 -5.10 -5.49 -10.07
N GLY A 398 -4.25 -6.39 -9.57
CA GLY A 398 -3.88 -7.63 -10.26
C GLY A 398 -5.07 -8.50 -10.66
N ALA A 399 -6.18 -8.42 -9.93
CA ALA A 399 -7.43 -9.12 -10.26
C ALA A 399 -8.06 -8.71 -11.62
N ASN A 400 -7.66 -7.57 -12.18
CA ASN A 400 -8.08 -7.12 -13.51
C ASN A 400 -7.13 -7.57 -14.63
N TRP A 401 -6.11 -8.38 -14.31
CA TRP A 401 -5.14 -8.90 -15.25
C TRP A 401 -5.32 -10.41 -15.42
N CYS A 402 -5.06 -10.89 -16.63
CA CYS A 402 -5.07 -12.31 -16.97
C CYS A 402 -3.88 -12.67 -17.88
N THR A 403 -3.57 -13.96 -18.00
CA THR A 403 -2.60 -14.43 -18.99
C THR A 403 -3.21 -14.37 -20.39
N ALA A 404 -2.47 -13.81 -21.36
CA ALA A 404 -2.91 -13.79 -22.75
C ALA A 404 -3.05 -15.21 -23.32
N ILE A 405 -3.95 -15.35 -24.31
CA ILE A 405 -4.28 -16.64 -24.94
C ILE A 405 -4.09 -16.64 -26.46
N SER A 406 -4.01 -15.47 -27.09
CA SER A 406 -3.73 -15.33 -28.53
C SER A 406 -2.24 -15.44 -28.81
N ALA A 407 -1.85 -16.29 -29.76
CA ALA A 407 -0.47 -16.37 -30.21
C ALA A 407 -0.11 -15.21 -31.15
N TYR A 408 1.07 -14.61 -30.97
CA TYR A 408 1.62 -13.61 -31.89
C TYR A 408 2.83 -14.15 -32.65
N ASN A 409 3.59 -13.30 -33.36
CA ASN A 409 4.54 -13.73 -34.38
C ASN A 409 5.71 -14.62 -33.90
N THR A 410 6.04 -14.63 -32.60
CA THR A 410 7.10 -15.49 -32.04
C THR A 410 6.59 -16.91 -31.74
N GLY A 411 5.28 -17.08 -31.56
CA GLY A 411 4.65 -18.30 -31.06
C GLY A 411 4.30 -18.24 -29.56
N ASP A 412 4.82 -17.26 -28.82
CA ASP A 412 4.34 -16.93 -27.47
C ASP A 412 2.93 -16.31 -27.53
N LEU A 413 2.26 -16.22 -26.39
CA LEU A 413 0.92 -15.67 -26.24
C LEU A 413 0.97 -14.20 -25.80
N GLY A 414 0.23 -13.34 -26.51
CA GLY A 414 0.15 -11.91 -26.27
C GLY A 414 -0.48 -11.16 -27.44
N THR A 415 -0.78 -9.90 -27.22
CA THR A 415 -1.42 -9.00 -28.21
C THR A 415 -0.61 -7.72 -28.47
N PRO A 416 0.73 -7.80 -28.65
CA PRO A 416 1.55 -6.60 -28.76
C PRO A 416 1.05 -5.68 -29.89
N GLY A 417 0.91 -4.39 -29.56
CA GLY A 417 0.45 -3.32 -30.44
C GLY A 417 -1.05 -3.38 -30.77
N SER A 418 -1.85 -4.14 -30.03
CA SER A 418 -3.29 -4.33 -30.27
C SER A 418 -4.06 -4.34 -28.95
N MET A 419 -5.38 -4.16 -29.02
CA MET A 419 -6.24 -4.30 -27.85
C MET A 419 -6.09 -5.71 -27.24
N ASN A 420 -5.94 -5.76 -25.92
CA ASN A 420 -5.88 -7.02 -25.16
C ASN A 420 -7.16 -7.84 -25.30
N GLU A 421 -7.02 -9.12 -24.99
CA GLU A 421 -8.16 -10.02 -24.88
C GLU A 421 -8.91 -9.79 -23.55
N GLN A 422 -10.23 -9.98 -23.56
CA GLN A 422 -11.01 -9.95 -22.34
C GLN A 422 -10.57 -11.07 -21.39
N CYS A 423 -10.45 -10.77 -20.10
CA CYS A 423 -10.21 -11.80 -19.09
C CYS A 423 -11.44 -12.71 -18.94
N GLN A 424 -11.22 -14.02 -18.83
CA GLN A 424 -12.26 -15.06 -18.83
C GLN A 424 -12.67 -15.52 -17.44
#